data_AF-A0A368FHG9-F1
#
_entry.id   AF-A0A368FHG9-F1
#
_cell.length_a   1.000
_cell.length_b   1.000
_cell.length_c   1.000
_cell.angle_alpha   90.00
_cell.angle_beta   90.00
_cell.angle_gamma   90.00
#
_symmetry.space_group_name_H-M   'P 1'
#
loop_
_entity.id
_entity.type
_entity.pdbx_description
1 polymer ?
#
loop_
_entity_poly.entity_id
_entity_poly.type
_entity_poly.pdbx_seq_one_letter_code
_entity_poly.pdbx_strand_id
1 'polypeptide(L)'
;MNRSWSGDRVFQEARKIVGGIIQNILFKEYLPKLLGVAHPKVMGEYNGYDKNVDATIANEFTTSAFRFGHGMIEIPFMYNT
;
A
#
# COMPACT_ATOMS: atom_id res chain seq x y z
N MET A 1 25.69 0.98 14.07
CA MET A 1 24.92 2.21 13.81
C MET A 1 24.42 2.81 15.13
N ASN A 2 24.02 4.10 15.10
CA ASN A 2 23.65 5.01 16.22
C ASN A 2 23.47 4.39 17.62
N ARG A 3 24.59 4.19 18.33
CA ARG A 3 24.60 3.57 19.68
C ARG A 3 23.97 4.44 20.77
N SER A 4 23.84 5.74 20.51
CA SER A 4 23.26 6.71 21.43
C SER A 4 21.73 6.83 21.35
N TRP A 5 21.08 6.11 20.43
CA TRP A 5 19.62 6.16 20.31
C TRP A 5 18.94 5.37 21.44
N SER A 6 17.86 5.93 21.97
CA SER A 6 16.95 5.19 22.85
C SER A 6 16.19 4.12 22.08
N GLY A 7 15.66 3.12 22.79
CA GLY A 7 14.81 2.08 22.19
C GLY A 7 13.62 2.64 21.42
N ASP A 8 12.94 3.65 21.98
CA ASP A 8 11.80 4.31 21.32
C ASP A 8 12.18 4.96 20.00
N ARG A 9 13.36 5.60 19.95
CA ARG A 9 13.84 6.20 18.71
C ARG A 9 14.15 5.12 17.66
N VAL A 10 14.81 4.04 18.06
CA VAL A 10 15.06 2.90 17.17
C VAL A 10 13.75 2.36 16.60
N PHE A 11 12.73 2.19 17.46
CA PHE A 11 11.41 1.73 17.03
C PHE A 11 10.74 2.67 16.04
N GLN A 12 10.67 3.98 16.33
CA GLN A 12 9.97 4.94 15.46
C GLN A 12 10.70 5.13 14.13
N GLU A 13 12.04 5.13 14.11
CA GLU A 13 12.80 5.22 12.87
C GLU A 13 12.64 3.95 12.03
N ALA A 14 12.68 2.76 12.64
CA ALA A 14 12.38 1.52 11.95
C ALA A 14 10.95 1.51 11.38
N ARG A 15 9.96 1.91 12.18
CA ARG A 15 8.54 2.01 11.77
C ARG A 15 8.38 2.98 10.59
N LYS A 16 9.04 4.14 10.62
CA LYS A 16 9.02 5.13 9.54
C LYS A 16 9.59 4.55 8.25
N ILE A 17 10.72 3.85 8.33
CA ILE A 17 11.35 3.21 7.16
C ILE A 17 10.44 2.13 6.58
N VAL A 18 9.88 1.24 7.41
CA VAL A 18 8.94 0.21 6.95
C VAL A 18 7.71 0.83 6.29
N GLY A 19 7.17 1.91 6.85
CA GLY A 19 6.08 2.67 6.22
C GLY A 19 6.46 3.21 4.83
N GLY A 20 7.67 3.77 4.69
CA GLY A 20 8.19 4.21 3.40
C GLY A 20 8.38 3.07 2.40
N ILE A 21 8.83 1.90 2.84
CA ILE A 21 8.96 0.70 1.99
C ILE A 21 7.59 0.26 1.48
N ILE A 22 6.60 0.15 2.36
CA ILE A 22 5.23 -0.24 1.99
C ILE A 22 4.65 0.76 0.97
N GLN A 23 4.81 2.06 1.19
CA GLN A 23 4.37 3.09 0.25
C GLN A 23 5.09 2.98 -1.10
N ASN A 24 6.41 2.77 -1.11
CA ASN A 24 7.16 2.63 -2.35
C ASN A 24 6.67 1.43 -3.17
N ILE A 25 6.57 0.25 -2.56
CA ILE A 25 6.08 -0.95 -3.23
C ILE A 25 4.66 -0.73 -3.74
N LEU A 26 3.77 -0.16 -2.91
CA LEU A 26 2.37 0.05 -3.28
C LEU A 26 2.23 0.97 -4.51
N PHE A 27 2.83 2.16 -4.47
CA PHE A 27 2.63 3.18 -5.50
C PHE A 27 3.51 3.00 -6.74
N LYS A 28 4.72 2.44 -6.59
CA LYS A 28 5.66 2.26 -7.72
C LYS A 28 5.56 0.90 -8.38
N GLU A 29 5.12 -0.14 -7.67
CA GLU A 29 5.16 -1.51 -8.19
C GLU A 29 3.78 -2.17 -8.29
N TYR A 30 2.94 -2.02 -7.27
CA TYR A 30 1.64 -2.70 -7.22
C TYR A 30 0.55 -1.97 -8.02
N LEU A 31 0.28 -0.69 -7.72
CA LEU A 31 -0.78 0.08 -8.37
C LEU A 31 -0.61 0.22 -9.89
N PRO A 32 0.59 0.41 -10.45
CA PRO A 32 0.76 0.44 -11.91
C PRO A 32 0.35 -0.86 -12.59
N LYS A 33 0.63 -2.01 -11.96
CA LYS A 33 0.25 -3.33 -12.47
C LYS A 33 -1.25 -3.59 -12.30
N LEU A 34 -1.81 -3.19 -11.16
CA LEU A 34 -3.22 -3.39 -10.86
C LEU A 34 -4.15 -2.54 -11.76
N LEU A 35 -3.83 -1.24 -11.91
CA LEU A 35 -4.68 -0.30 -12.64
C LEU A 35 -4.40 -0.30 -14.15
N GLY A 36 -3.25 -0.83 -14.58
CA GLY A 36 -2.87 -0.91 -16.00
C GLY A 36 -2.99 0.43 -16.71
N VAL A 37 -3.69 0.45 -17.85
CA VAL A 37 -3.89 1.66 -18.67
C VAL A 37 -4.62 2.79 -17.95
N ALA A 38 -5.37 2.49 -16.89
CA ALA A 38 -6.05 3.50 -16.09
C ALA A 38 -5.11 4.21 -15.10
N HIS A 39 -3.93 3.66 -14.82
CA HIS A 39 -3.01 4.18 -13.79
C HIS A 39 -2.71 5.68 -13.95
N PRO A 40 -2.31 6.21 -15.13
CA PRO A 40 -1.98 7.63 -15.26
C PRO A 40 -3.18 8.53 -15.02
N LYS A 41 -4.39 8.09 -15.39
CA LYS A 41 -5.63 8.85 -15.21
C LYS A 41 -6.10 8.84 -13.76
N VAL A 42 -5.94 7.72 -13.05
CA VAL A 42 -6.42 7.55 -11.67
C VAL A 42 -5.45 8.14 -10.66
N MET A 43 -4.15 7.89 -10.83
CA MET A 43 -3.13 8.28 -9.84
C MET A 43 -2.48 9.63 -10.14
N GLY A 44 -2.28 9.96 -11.42
CA GLY A 44 -1.55 11.17 -11.83
C GLY A 44 -0.13 11.25 -11.28
N GLU A 45 0.50 12.42 -11.42
CA GLU A 45 1.76 12.74 -10.76
C GLU A 45 1.52 13.22 -9.32
N TYR A 46 2.43 12.88 -8.41
CA TYR A 46 2.34 13.37 -7.04
C TYR A 46 2.81 14.83 -6.97
N ASN A 47 1.90 15.74 -6.62
CA ASN A 47 2.15 17.18 -6.58
C ASN A 47 2.49 17.71 -5.17
N GLY A 48 2.76 16.81 -4.22
CA GLY A 48 2.99 17.18 -2.81
C GLY A 48 1.74 17.01 -1.94
N TYR A 49 1.89 17.35 -0.66
CA TYR A 49 0.82 17.26 0.33
C TYR A 49 -0.20 18.38 0.14
N ASP A 50 -1.47 18.03 0.05
CA ASP A 50 -2.60 18.96 0.10
C ASP A 50 -3.45 18.66 1.34
N LYS A 51 -3.57 19.66 2.22
CA LYS A 51 -4.33 19.57 3.48
C LYS A 51 -5.85 19.51 3.28
N ASN A 52 -6.34 19.82 2.09
CA ASN A 52 -7.76 19.86 1.78
C ASN A 52 -8.28 18.52 1.22
N VAL A 53 -7.39 17.57 0.93
CA VAL A 53 -7.76 16.23 0.48
C VAL A 53 -8.36 15.44 1.64
N ASP A 54 -9.54 14.87 1.42
CA ASP A 54 -10.13 13.89 2.33
C ASP A 54 -9.35 12.56 2.23
N ALA A 55 -8.64 12.21 3.29
CA ALA A 55 -7.82 10.99 3.38
C ALA A 55 -8.59 9.80 3.99
N THR A 56 -9.89 9.93 4.24
CA THR A 56 -10.70 8.82 4.75
C THR A 56 -10.89 7.75 3.68
N ILE A 57 -11.06 6.50 4.13
CA ILE A 57 -11.34 5.39 3.21
C ILE A 57 -12.84 5.30 2.99
N ALA A 58 -13.24 5.39 1.71
CA ALA A 58 -14.63 5.26 1.30
C ALA A 58 -15.21 3.87 1.63
N ASN A 59 -16.49 3.81 2.01
CA ASN A 59 -17.14 2.56 2.43
C ASN A 59 -17.22 1.54 1.28
N GLU A 60 -17.48 1.99 0.06
CA GLU A 60 -17.50 1.16 -1.15
C GLU A 60 -16.12 0.52 -1.43
N PHE A 61 -15.02 1.18 -1.05
CA PHE A 61 -13.69 0.65 -1.22
C PHE A 61 -13.45 -0.58 -0.32
N THR A 62 -13.81 -0.49 0.96
CA THR A 62 -13.57 -1.58 1.94
C THR A 62 -14.58 -2.72 1.83
N THR A 63 -15.85 -2.41 1.55
CA THR A 63 -16.93 -3.40 1.55
C THR A 63 -17.04 -4.15 0.23
N SER A 64 -16.61 -3.55 -0.88
CA SER A 64 -16.76 -4.14 -2.22
C SER A 64 -15.47 -4.07 -3.04
N ALA A 65 -15.02 -2.87 -3.45
CA ALA A 65 -14.04 -2.73 -4.53
C ALA A 65 -12.72 -3.45 -4.24
N PHE A 66 -12.12 -3.25 -3.06
CA PHE A 66 -10.83 -3.85 -2.71
C PHE A 66 -10.90 -5.36 -2.43
N ARG A 67 -12.11 -5.94 -2.37
CA ARG A 67 -12.31 -7.40 -2.32
C ARG A 67 -12.11 -8.09 -3.67
N PHE A 68 -11.78 -7.37 -4.74
CA PHE A 68 -11.42 -7.97 -6.03
C PHE A 68 -10.34 -9.06 -5.89
N GLY A 69 -9.44 -8.90 -4.91
CA GLY A 69 -8.40 -9.88 -4.60
C GLY A 69 -8.93 -11.28 -4.25
N HIS A 70 -10.17 -11.41 -3.76
CA HIS A 70 -10.79 -12.74 -3.56
C HIS A 70 -10.91 -13.52 -4.87
N GLY A 71 -11.09 -12.86 -6.01
CA GLY A 71 -11.13 -13.50 -7.33
C GLY A 71 -9.75 -13.86 -7.89
N MET A 72 -8.66 -13.42 -7.25
CA MET A 72 -7.27 -13.72 -7.63
C MET A 72 -6.69 -14.91 -6.85
N ILE A 73 -7.45 -15.46 -5.90
CA ILE A 73 -7.02 -16.62 -5.12
C ILE A 73 -7.17 -17.85 -6.01
N GLU A 74 -6.04 -18.44 -6.39
CA GLU A 74 -6.02 -19.79 -6.93
C GLU A 74 -6.15 -20.81 -5.79
N ILE A 75 -6.76 -21.97 -6.04
CA ILE A 75 -6.89 -23.05 -5.05
C ILE A 75 -5.93 -24.23 -5.34
N PRO A 76 -4.59 -24.09 -5.27
CA PRO A 76 -3.70 -25.20 -5.51
C PRO A 76 -3.32 -25.90 -4.20
N PHE A 77 -4.27 -26.53 -3.49
CA PHE A 77 -3.93 -27.36 -2.32
C PHE A 77 -4.80 -28.62 -2.10
N MET A 78 -5.70 -29.00 -3.01
CA MET A 78 -6.56 -30.19 -2.83
C MET A 78 -6.30 -31.34 -3.83
N TYR A 79 -5.04 -31.67 -4.09
CA TYR A 79 -4.70 -32.93 -4.77
C TYR A 79 -3.40 -33.54 -4.24
N ASN A 80 -3.35 -33.93 -2.95
CA ASN A 80 -2.50 -35.06 -2.50
C ASN A 80 -2.79 -35.53 -1.05
N THR A 81 -3.97 -36.11 -0.81
CA THR A 81 -4.19 -37.05 0.32
C THR A 81 -4.90 -38.28 -0.20
#